data_AF-A0A6J4VBT2-F1
#
_entry.id   AF-A0A6J4VBT2-F1
#
_cell.length_a   1.000
_cell.length_b   1.000
_cell.length_c   1.000
_cell.angle_alpha   90.00
_cell.angle_beta   90.00
_cell.angle_gamma   90.00
#
_symmetry.space_group_name_H-M   'P 1'
#
loop_
_entity.id
_entity.type
_entity.pdbx_description
1 polymer ?
#
loop_
_entity_poly.entity_id
_entity_poly.type
_entity_poly.pdbx_seq_one_letter_code
_entity_poly.pdbx_strand_id
1 'polypeptide(L)' 'MLLGRPTARLALGVILALLGGLWILQGLDVLGQDGGMNGRGEWTLIGAVALVAGLALAASALRGRRRL' A
#
# COMPACT_ATOMS: atom_id res chain seq x y z
N MET A 1 0.38 -25.55 1.11
CA MET A 1 1.79 -25.16 1.34
C MET A 1 2.07 -23.64 1.22
N LEU A 2 1.06 -22.74 1.13
CA LEU A 2 1.30 -21.57 0.29
C LEU A 2 2.04 -20.35 0.86
N LEU A 3 1.97 -19.93 2.13
CA LEU A 3 2.89 -18.89 2.61
C LEU A 3 3.14 -19.05 4.12
N GLY A 4 4.39 -19.22 4.53
CA GLY A 4 4.77 -19.04 5.93
C GLY A 4 4.30 -17.66 6.41
N ARG A 5 3.81 -17.56 7.64
CA ARG A 5 3.33 -16.32 8.29
C ARG A 5 4.13 -15.03 7.97
N PRO A 6 5.47 -15.02 7.83
CA PRO A 6 6.21 -13.83 7.38
C PRO A 6 5.95 -13.45 5.91
N THR A 7 5.83 -14.40 4.99
CA THR A 7 5.64 -14.13 3.56
C THR A 7 4.25 -13.57 3.26
N ALA A 8 3.22 -14.01 4.00
CA ALA A 8 1.87 -13.45 3.89
C ALA A 8 1.81 -11.97 4.31
N ARG A 9 2.48 -11.60 5.41
CA ARG A 9 2.56 -10.20 5.87
C ARG A 9 3.33 -9.32 4.88
N LEU A 10 4.41 -9.85 4.30
CA LEU A 10 5.16 -9.13 3.27
C LEU A 10 4.28 -8.86 2.04
N ALA A 11 3.61 -9.90 1.52
CA ALA A 11 2.73 -9.78 0.37
C ALA A 11 1.60 -8.76 0.62
N LEU A 12 0.93 -8.85 1.77
CA LEU A 12 -0.13 -7.92 2.15
C LEU A 12 0.39 -6.48 2.27
N GLY A 13 1.55 -6.28 2.88
CA GLY A 13 2.16 -4.95 3.01
C GLY A 13 2.51 -4.32 1.67
N VAL A 14 3.06 -5.13 0.74
CA VAL A 14 3.38 -4.67 -0.62
C VAL A 14 2.10 -4.31 -1.39
N ILE A 15 1.08 -5.16 -1.36
CA ILE A 15 -0.20 -4.88 -2.04
C ILE A 15 -0.81 -3.58 -1.52
N LEU A 16 -0.86 -3.42 -0.19
CA LEU A 16 -1.42 -2.21 0.42
C LEU A 16 -0.61 -0.96 0.07
N ALA A 17 0.73 -1.06 0.01
CA ALA A 17 1.59 0.04 -0.40
C ALA A 17 1.35 0.45 -1.86
N LEU A 18 1.23 -0.52 -2.77
CA LEU A 18 0.95 -0.25 -4.18
C LEU A 18 -0.43 0.38 -4.39
N LEU A 19 -1.46 -0.12 -3.71
CA LEU A 19 -2.79 0.48 -3.74
C LEU A 19 -2.81 1.89 -3.14
N GLY A 20 -2.07 2.11 -2.05
CA GLY A 20 -1.90 3.44 -1.47
C GLY A 20 -1.27 4.43 -2.45
N GLY A 21 -0.20 4.01 -3.14
CA GLY A 21 0.42 4.79 -4.21
C GLY A 21 -0.55 5.10 -5.35
N LEU A 22 -1.33 4.11 -5.80
CA LEU A 22 -2.34 4.28 -6.84
C LEU A 22 -3.39 5.34 -6.44
N TRP A 23 -3.92 5.27 -5.22
CA TRP A 23 -4.90 6.24 -4.74
C TRP A 23 -4.33 7.65 -4.56
N ILE A 24 -3.06 7.78 -4.17
CA ILE A 24 -2.37 9.07 -4.16
C ILE A 24 -2.36 9.66 -5.58
N LEU A 25 -1.91 8.88 -6.56
CA LEU A 25 -1.83 9.32 -7.95
C LEU A 25 -3.22 9.68 -8.51
N GLN A 26 -4.26 8.93 -8.12
CA GLN A 26 -5.64 9.26 -8.49
C GLN A 26 -6.12 10.57 -7.83
N GLY A 27 -5.95 10.71 -6.52
CA GLY A 27 -6.39 11.92 -5.82
C GLY A 27 -5.67 13.19 -6.28
N LEU A 28 -4.41 13.06 -6.74
CA LEU A 28 -3.63 14.14 -7.35
C LEU A 28 -3.91 14.37 -8.84
N ASP A 29 -4.86 13.63 -9.43
CA ASP A 29 -5.26 13.72 -10.83
C ASP A 29 -4.13 13.46 -11.85
N VAL A 30 -3.10 12.70 -11.44
CA VAL A 30 -1.91 12.46 -12.28
C VAL A 30 -2.18 11.41 -13.35
N LEU A 31 -3.18 10.55 -13.14
CA LEU A 31 -3.45 9.40 -14.01
C LEU A 31 -4.35 9.75 -15.21
N GLY A 32 -4.94 10.95 -15.24
CA GLY A 32 -5.77 11.42 -16.37
C GLY A 32 -6.96 10.51 -16.68
N GLN A 33 -7.48 9.81 -15.67
CA GLN A 33 -8.59 8.87 -15.81
C GLN A 33 -9.88 9.55 -15.35
N ASP A 34 -10.97 9.34 -16.07
CA ASP A 34 -12.27 9.85 -15.64
C ASP A 34 -12.92 8.90 -14.63
N GLY A 35 -13.48 9.43 -13.54
CA GLY A 35 -14.20 8.61 -12.56
C GLY A 35 -14.32 9.21 -11.17
N GLY A 36 -14.95 8.46 -10.26
CA GLY A 36 -15.28 8.92 -8.91
C GLY A 36 -14.06 9.22 -8.02
N MET A 37 -12.85 8.80 -8.41
CA MET A 37 -11.66 8.88 -7.56
C MET A 37 -10.63 9.93 -7.99
N ASN A 38 -10.55 10.23 -9.29
CA ASN A 38 -9.56 11.17 -9.79
C ASN A 38 -9.88 12.62 -9.42
N GLY A 39 -8.84 13.38 -9.09
CA GLY A 39 -8.93 14.79 -8.71
C GLY A 39 -9.62 15.07 -7.37
N ARG A 40 -9.85 14.04 -6.53
CA ARG A 40 -10.39 14.22 -5.18
C ARG A 40 -9.31 13.98 -4.12
N GLY A 41 -8.98 15.03 -3.37
CA GLY A 41 -7.97 14.98 -2.31
C GLY A 41 -8.22 13.96 -1.20
N GLU A 42 -9.47 13.51 -1.02
CA GLU A 42 -9.82 12.39 -0.13
C GLU A 42 -9.02 11.13 -0.46
N TRP A 43 -8.84 10.82 -1.75
CA TRP A 43 -8.06 9.66 -2.19
C TRP A 43 -6.56 9.84 -1.99
N THR A 44 -6.06 11.07 -2.04
CA THR A 44 -4.68 11.37 -1.64
C THR A 44 -4.44 11.04 -0.18
N LEU A 45 -5.38 11.40 0.70
CA LEU A 45 -5.27 11.11 2.14
C LEU A 45 -5.40 9.61 2.43
N ILE A 46 -6.42 8.96 1.86
CA ILE A 46 -6.62 7.50 2.00
C ILE A 46 -5.40 6.74 1.48
N GLY A 47 -4.88 7.15 0.32
CA GLY A 47 -3.69 6.58 -0.29
C GLY A 47 -2.44 6.75 0.57
N ALA A 48 -2.23 7.92 1.18
CA ALA A 48 -1.11 8.16 2.08
C ALA A 48 -1.16 7.25 3.32
N VAL A 49 -2.33 7.12 3.95
CA VAL A 49 -2.52 6.22 5.10
C VAL A 49 -2.26 4.76 4.70
N ALA A 50 -2.83 4.31 3.58
CA ALA A 50 -2.61 2.95 3.07
C ALA A 50 -1.13 2.69 2.73
N LEU A 51 -0.45 3.65 2.09
CA LEU A 51 0.96 3.54 1.76
C LEU A 51 1.82 3.36 3.02
N VAL A 52 1.64 4.22 4.03
CA VAL A 52 2.39 4.13 5.29
C VAL A 52 2.12 2.81 6.01
N ALA A 53 0.85 2.40 6.11
CA ALA A 53 0.47 1.14 6.74
C ALA A 53 1.06 -0.08 6.01
N GLY A 54 1.03 -0.07 4.68
CA GLY A 54 1.60 -1.14 3.84
C GLY A 54 3.10 -1.26 4.02
N LEU A 55 3.83 -0.14 3.99
CA LEU A 55 5.26 -0.09 4.23
C LEU A 55 5.63 -0.56 5.65
N ALA A 56 4.87 -0.15 6.67
CA ALA A 56 5.08 -0.59 8.05
C ALA A 56 4.90 -2.11 8.20
N LEU A 57 3.87 -2.67 7.56
CA LEU A 57 3.60 -4.10 7.57
C LEU A 57 4.69 -4.89 6.85
N ALA A 58 5.11 -4.44 5.65
CA ALA A 58 6.20 -5.05 4.90
C ALA A 58 7.52 -5.01 5.70
N ALA A 59 7.84 -3.87 6.32
CA ALA A 59 9.02 -3.72 7.17
C ALA A 59 8.97 -4.63 8.41
N SER A 60 7.79 -4.87 8.99
CA SER A 60 7.63 -5.81 10.12
C SER A 60 7.94 -7.26 9.71
N ALA A 61 7.54 -7.66 8.49
CA ALA A 61 7.80 -8.99 7.95
C ALA A 61 9.29 -9.23 7.70
N LEU A 62 9.99 -8.22 7.16
CA LEU A 62 11.43 -8.24 6.92
C LEU A 62 12.24 -8.25 8.22
N ARG A 63 11.82 -7.47 9.23
CA ARG A 63 12.47 -7.46 10.56
C ARG A 63 12.33 -8.80 11.28
N GLY A 64 11.20 -9.48 11.14
CA GLY A 64 10.99 -10.82 11.71
C GLY A 64 11.88 -11.90 11.10
N ARG A 65 12.25 -11.77 9.82
CA ARG A 65 13.17 -12.70 9.12
C ARG A 65 14.63 -12.57 9.57
N ARG A 66 15.07 -11.39 10.02
CA ARG A 66 16.46 -11.14 10.45
C ARG A 66 16.79 -11.64 11.87
N ARG A 67 15.78 -12.09 12.63
CA ARG A 67 15.94 -12.54 14.03
C ARG A 67 15.94 -14.07 14.19
N LEU A 68 15.84 -14.81 13.10
CA LEU A 68 15.93 -16.28 13.04
C LEU A 68 17.25 -16.67 12.38
#